data_AF-A0A959V999-F1
#
_entry.id   AF-A0A959V999-F1
#
_cell.length_a   1.000
_cell.length_b   1.000
_cell.length_c   1.000
_cell.angle_alpha   90.00
_cell.angle_beta   90.00
_cell.angle_gamma   90.00
#
_symmetry.space_group_name_H-M   'P 1'
#
loop_
_entity.id
_entity.type
_entity.pdbx_description
1 polymer ?
#
loop_
_entity_poly.entity_id
_entity_poly.type
_entity_poly.pdbx_seq_one_letter_code
_entity_poly.pdbx_strand_id
1 'polypeptide(L)'
;MRNPRTTTLLTALLAPLLLAAQEAGLDERIDQAFGRATGWFVDFIFYQFDIAGVPVFWVLFPLILGATFFTIYFRVPGVRLFRVAVNTVRGKYEKVGELPADL
;
A
#
# COMPACT_ATOMS: atom_id res chain seq x y z
N MET A 1 24.63 45.94 19.59
CA MET A 1 24.69 45.79 18.12
C MET A 1 25.11 44.36 17.82
N ARG A 2 24.19 43.46 17.42
CA ARG A 2 24.50 42.05 17.14
C ARG A 2 25.12 41.97 15.75
N ASN A 3 26.43 41.72 15.66
CA ASN A 3 27.13 41.66 14.39
C ASN A 3 26.65 40.42 13.60
N PRO A 4 26.00 40.57 12.44
CA PRO A 4 25.42 39.44 11.71
C PRO A 4 26.49 38.47 11.20
N ARG A 5 27.71 38.98 10.96
CA ARG A 5 28.86 38.21 10.44
C ARG A 5 29.37 37.14 11.41
N THR A 6 29.35 37.40 12.71
CA THR A 6 29.77 36.40 13.71
C THR A 6 28.73 35.33 13.93
N THR A 7 27.44 35.66 13.76
CA THR A 7 26.36 34.67 13.86
C THR A 7 26.45 33.68 12.70
N THR A 8 26.69 34.15 11.47
CA THR A 8 26.84 33.28 10.28
C THR A 8 28.01 32.31 10.38
N LEU A 9 29.17 32.75 10.90
CA LEU A 9 30.35 31.90 11.07
C LEU A 9 30.13 30.81 12.14
N LEU A 10 29.43 31.14 13.23
CA LEU A 10 29.09 30.16 14.26
C LEU A 10 28.13 29.09 13.72
N THR A 11 27.14 29.50 12.93
CA THR A 11 26.18 28.57 12.30
C THR A 11 26.87 27.67 11.27
N ALA A 12 27.82 28.19 10.49
CA ALA A 12 28.59 27.40 9.52
C ALA A 12 29.49 26.35 10.19
N LEU A 13 30.01 26.63 11.39
CA LEU A 13 30.85 25.69 12.15
C LEU A 13 30.02 24.57 12.83
N LEU A 14 28.77 24.86 13.22
CA LEU A 14 27.83 23.88 13.79
C LEU A 14 27.01 23.11 12.74
N ALA A 15 26.90 23.60 11.50
CA ALA A 15 26.18 22.94 10.41
C ALA A 15 26.56 21.46 10.16
N PRO A 16 27.85 21.06 10.11
CA PRO A 16 28.20 19.67 9.89
C PRO A 16 27.80 18.75 11.06
N LEU A 17 27.70 19.27 12.29
CA LEU A 17 27.22 18.51 13.45
C LEU A 17 25.70 18.27 13.39
N LEU A 18 24.94 19.26 12.89
CA LEU A 18 23.49 19.10 12.66
C LEU A 18 23.17 18.18 11.48
N LEU A 19 24.00 18.16 10.43
CA LEU A 19 23.84 17.19 9.33
C LEU A 19 24.20 15.77 9.77
N ALA A 20 25.23 15.60 10.60
CA ALA A 20 25.61 14.30 11.16
C ALA A 20 24.57 13.74 12.17
N ALA A 21 23.79 14.62 12.81
CA ALA A 21 22.68 14.27 13.69
C ALA A 21 21.37 13.97 12.95
N GLN A 22 21.35 14.08 11.61
CA GLN A 22 20.33 13.43 10.79
C GLN A 22 20.65 11.92 10.75
N GLU A 23 20.58 11.28 11.90
CA GLU A 23 20.44 9.83 11.97
C GLU A 23 19.28 9.43 11.06
N ALA A 24 19.47 8.34 10.30
CA ALA A 24 18.47 7.65 9.50
C ALA A 24 17.04 8.02 9.95
N GLY A 25 16.35 8.79 9.11
CA GLY A 25 15.01 9.27 9.41
C GLY A 25 14.10 8.12 9.84
N LEU A 26 13.00 8.43 10.53
CA LEU A 26 12.04 7.40 10.95
C LEU A 26 11.69 6.45 9.79
N ASP A 27 11.54 7.00 8.59
CA ASP A 27 11.31 6.28 7.34
C ASP A 27 12.43 5.28 7.01
N GLU A 28 13.70 5.68 7.08
CA GLU A 28 14.86 4.82 6.82
C GLU A 28 14.96 3.67 7.84
N ARG A 29 14.62 3.93 9.11
CA ARG A 29 14.57 2.89 10.15
C ARG A 29 13.42 1.91 9.93
N ILE A 30 12.28 2.41 9.45
CA ILE A 30 11.12 1.59 9.06
C ILE A 30 11.49 0.73 7.86
N ASP A 31 12.09 1.30 6.81
CA ASP A 31 12.49 0.56 5.60
C ASP A 31 13.53 -0.53 5.92
N GLN A 32 14.51 -0.25 6.78
CA GLN A 32 15.47 -1.28 7.22
C GLN A 32 14.86 -2.36 8.11
N ALA A 33 13.89 -2.02 8.96
CA ALA A 33 13.17 -3.00 9.78
C ALA A 33 12.23 -3.85 8.92
N PHE A 34 11.50 -3.22 8.00
CA PHE A 34 10.58 -3.86 7.09
C PHE A 34 11.32 -4.74 6.09
N GLY A 35 12.44 -4.25 5.52
CA GLY A 35 13.33 -5.02 4.65
C GLY A 35 13.92 -6.25 5.33
N ARG A 36 14.36 -6.14 6.60
CA ARG A 36 14.82 -7.31 7.37
C ARG A 36 13.72 -8.30 7.69
N ALA A 37 12.51 -7.82 7.98
CA ALA A 37 11.39 -8.68 8.35
C ALA A 37 10.73 -9.36 7.14
N THR A 38 10.66 -8.66 6.00
CA THR A 38 9.86 -9.06 4.83
C THR A 38 10.66 -9.34 3.57
N GLY A 39 11.97 -9.01 3.52
CA GLY A 39 12.80 -9.20 2.33
C GLY A 39 12.74 -10.63 1.78
N TRP A 40 12.82 -11.63 2.66
CA TRP A 40 12.69 -13.05 2.27
C TRP A 40 11.36 -13.39 1.60
N PHE A 41 10.27 -12.73 1.98
CA PHE A 41 8.94 -12.93 1.40
C PHE A 41 8.82 -12.18 0.07
N VAL A 42 9.31 -10.94 0.02
CA VAL A 42 9.35 -10.11 -1.20
C VAL A 42 10.14 -10.82 -2.30
N ASP A 43 11.34 -11.30 -1.98
CA ASP A 43 12.19 -12.03 -2.94
C ASP A 43 11.52 -13.32 -3.43
N PHE A 44 10.79 -14.02 -2.56
CA PHE A 44 10.06 -15.22 -2.91
C PHE A 44 8.87 -14.95 -3.84
N ILE A 45 8.05 -13.94 -3.55
CA ILE A 45 6.87 -13.63 -4.39
C ILE A 45 7.26 -13.03 -5.74
N PHE A 46 8.39 -12.31 -5.81
CA PHE A 46 8.95 -11.75 -7.04
C PHE A 46 9.94 -12.69 -7.74
N TYR A 47 10.11 -13.92 -7.27
CA TYR A 47 10.91 -14.92 -7.97
C TYR A 47 10.34 -15.17 -9.37
N GLN A 48 11.19 -15.09 -10.38
CA GLN A 48 10.81 -15.23 -11.78
C GLN A 48 11.16 -16.63 -12.29
N PHE A 49 10.23 -17.23 -13.01
CA PHE A 49 10.42 -18.44 -13.79
C PHE A 49 10.41 -18.10 -15.27
N ASP A 50 11.35 -18.63 -16.04
CA ASP A 50 11.30 -18.55 -17.49
C ASP A 50 10.38 -19.66 -18.02
N ILE A 51 9.28 -19.27 -18.63
CA ILE A 51 8.36 -20.18 -19.32
C ILE A 51 8.33 -19.75 -20.78
N ALA A 52 8.89 -20.58 -21.65
CA ALA A 52 8.90 -20.37 -23.11
C ALA A 52 9.52 -19.03 -23.56
N GLY A 53 10.54 -18.53 -22.85
CA GLY A 53 11.23 -17.27 -23.16
C GLY A 53 10.55 -16.05 -22.56
N VAL A 54 9.54 -16.23 -21.70
CA VAL A 54 8.82 -15.15 -21.01
C VAL A 54 9.05 -15.26 -19.51
N PRO A 55 9.55 -14.19 -18.84
CA PRO A 55 9.70 -14.18 -17.40
C PRO A 55 8.34 -14.03 -16.71
N VAL A 56 7.94 -15.03 -15.93
CA VAL A 56 6.68 -15.06 -15.17
C VAL A 56 6.98 -15.02 -13.68
N PHE A 57 6.38 -14.06 -12.97
CA PHE A 57 6.54 -13.94 -11.51
C PHE A 57 5.72 -14.98 -10.75
N TRP A 58 6.29 -15.53 -9.68
CA TRP A 58 5.63 -16.51 -8.83
C TRP A 58 4.29 -16.03 -8.24
N VAL A 59 4.19 -14.74 -7.89
CA VAL A 59 2.95 -14.12 -7.38
C VAL A 59 1.72 -14.33 -8.27
N LEU A 60 1.90 -14.58 -9.59
CA LEU A 60 0.77 -14.85 -10.49
C LEU A 60 0.01 -16.14 -10.15
N PHE A 61 0.69 -17.18 -9.66
CA PHE A 61 0.05 -18.47 -9.36
C PHE A 61 -1.02 -18.36 -8.26
N PRO A 62 -0.73 -17.88 -7.05
CA PRO A 62 -1.76 -17.70 -6.03
C PRO A 62 -2.80 -16.65 -6.43
N LEU A 63 -2.44 -15.66 -7.26
CA LEU A 63 -3.39 -14.65 -7.74
C LEU A 63 -4.43 -15.24 -8.70
N ILE A 64 -3.99 -16.04 -9.67
CA ILE A 64 -4.87 -16.74 -10.62
C ILE A 64 -5.67 -17.82 -9.89
N LEU A 65 -5.04 -18.57 -8.98
CA LEU A 65 -5.73 -19.60 -8.20
C LEU A 65 -6.81 -18.97 -7.31
N GLY A 66 -6.49 -17.90 -6.58
CA GLY A 66 -7.45 -17.14 -5.77
C GLY A 66 -8.58 -16.57 -6.62
N ALA A 67 -8.26 -15.91 -7.74
CA ALA A 67 -9.27 -15.38 -8.66
C ALA A 67 -10.17 -16.49 -9.22
N THR A 68 -9.61 -17.63 -9.59
CA THR A 68 -10.34 -18.78 -10.11
C THR A 68 -11.23 -19.40 -9.03
N PHE A 69 -10.70 -19.62 -7.82
CA PHE A 69 -11.44 -20.13 -6.68
C PHE A 69 -12.63 -19.22 -6.33
N PHE A 70 -12.39 -17.92 -6.19
CA PHE A 70 -13.47 -16.95 -5.91
C PHE A 70 -14.48 -16.90 -7.05
N THR A 71 -14.03 -16.98 -8.30
CA THR A 71 -14.92 -17.01 -9.47
C THR A 71 -15.81 -18.25 -9.45
N ILE A 72 -15.29 -19.44 -9.15
CA ILE A 72 -16.08 -20.67 -9.09
C ILE A 72 -17.01 -20.65 -7.86
N TYR A 73 -16.48 -20.31 -6.68
CA TYR A 73 -17.21 -20.30 -5.42
C TYR A 73 -18.41 -19.33 -5.45
N PHE A 74 -18.18 -18.09 -5.89
CA PHE A 74 -19.24 -17.08 -6.04
C PHE A 74 -19.98 -17.19 -7.38
N ARG A 75 -19.65 -18.22 -8.18
CA ARG A 75 -20.26 -18.53 -9.48
C ARG A 75 -20.29 -17.34 -10.45
N VAL A 76 -19.16 -16.71 -10.68
CA VAL A 76 -18.97 -15.54 -11.56
C VAL A 76 -19.71 -14.31 -11.01
N PRO A 77 -19.24 -13.74 -9.88
CA PRO A 77 -19.90 -12.61 -9.23
C PRO A 77 -19.95 -11.37 -10.15
N GLY A 78 -18.95 -11.18 -11.01
CA GLY A 78 -18.89 -10.05 -11.95
C GLY A 78 -20.07 -9.97 -12.91
N VAL A 79 -20.78 -11.07 -13.19
CA VAL A 79 -22.01 -11.04 -14.02
C VAL A 79 -23.26 -11.02 -13.14
N ARG A 80 -23.28 -11.84 -12.07
CA ARG A 80 -24.45 -11.99 -11.20
C ARG A 80 -24.73 -10.74 -10.37
N LEU A 81 -23.70 -10.23 -9.71
CA LEU A 81 -23.82 -9.09 -8.80
C LEU A 81 -23.81 -7.76 -9.54
N PHE A 82 -23.41 -7.72 -10.82
CA PHE A 82 -23.41 -6.48 -11.59
C PHE A 82 -24.80 -5.83 -11.66
N ARG A 83 -25.85 -6.62 -11.94
CA ARG A 83 -27.23 -6.12 -11.94
C ARG A 83 -27.68 -5.63 -10.57
N VAL A 84 -27.26 -6.32 -9.51
CA VAL A 84 -27.57 -5.95 -8.12
C VAL A 84 -26.87 -4.64 -7.78
N ALA A 85 -25.56 -4.53 -8.01
CA ALA A 85 -24.77 -3.33 -7.79
C ALA A 85 -25.35 -2.12 -8.53
N VAL A 86 -25.73 -2.28 -9.80
CA VAL A 86 -26.39 -1.22 -10.58
C VAL A 86 -27.73 -0.81 -9.95
N ASN A 87 -28.54 -1.76 -9.50
CA ASN A 87 -29.81 -1.44 -8.84
C ASN A 87 -29.60 -0.82 -7.44
N THR A 88 -28.52 -1.17 -6.73
CA THR A 88 -28.11 -0.60 -5.44
C THR A 88 -27.71 0.87 -5.60
N VAL A 89 -26.81 1.20 -6.54
CA VAL A 89 -26.42 2.60 -6.79
C VAL A 89 -27.56 3.44 -7.38
N ARG A 90 -28.57 2.80 -7.98
CA ARG A 90 -29.81 3.44 -8.45
C ARG A 90 -30.85 3.62 -7.34
N GLY A 91 -30.53 3.32 -6.08
CA GLY A 91 -31.42 3.52 -4.93
C GLY A 91 -32.58 2.52 -4.83
N LYS A 92 -32.64 1.46 -5.65
CA LYS A 92 -33.77 0.51 -5.63
C LYS A 92 -33.87 -0.30 -4.34
N TYR A 93 -32.78 -0.41 -3.59
CA TYR A 93 -32.69 -1.17 -2.34
C TYR A 93 -32.52 -0.29 -1.09
N GLU A 94 -32.60 1.03 -1.24
CA GLU A 94 -32.44 1.99 -0.14
C GLU A 94 -33.73 2.19 0.67
N LYS A 95 -34.74 1.32 0.50
CA LYS A 95 -35.94 1.28 1.33
C LYS A 95 -35.66 0.58 2.67
N VAL A 96 -34.64 1.05 3.39
CA VAL A 96 -34.64 0.91 4.86
C VAL A 96 -35.60 2.01 5.30
N GLY A 97 -36.74 1.60 5.87
CA GLY A 97 -37.83 2.50 6.20
C GLY A 97 -37.32 3.77 6.89
N GLU A 98 -37.98 4.88 6.59
CA GLU A 98 -38.22 5.93 7.60
C GLU A 98 -38.56 5.22 8.91
N LEU A 99 -37.54 5.00 9.74
CA LEU A 99 -37.76 4.80 11.15
C LEU A 99 -38.34 6.13 11.61
N PRO A 100 -39.55 6.16 12.20
CA PRO A 100 -40.05 7.36 12.84
C PRO A 100 -38.93 7.92 13.71
N ALA A 101 -38.49 9.16 13.43
CA ALA A 101 -37.42 9.83 14.16
C ALA A 101 -37.88 10.31 15.56
N ASP A 102 -39.05 9.81 15.98
CA ASP A 102 -39.83 10.16 17.16
C ASP A 102 -40.00 8.99 18.15
N LEU A 103 -39.11 7.98 18.12
CA LEU A 103 -38.90 7.04 19.23
C LEU A 103 -37.60 7.30 19.98
#